data_AF-A0AAW2JPC9-F1
#
_entry.id   AF-A0AAW2JPC9-F1
#
_cell.length_a   1.000
_cell.length_b   1.000
_cell.length_c   1.000
_cell.angle_alpha   90.00
_cell.angle_beta   90.00
_cell.angle_gamma   90.00
#
_symmetry.space_group_name_H-M   'P 1'
#
loop_
_entity.id
_entity.type
_entity.pdbx_description
1 polymer ?
#
loop_
_entity_poly.entity_id
_entity_poly.type
_entity_poly.pdbx_seq_one_letter_code
_entity_poly.pdbx_strand_id
1 'polypeptide(L)'
;MKNIPYSNAIGSIMFLMVCTRPDIAYSISCLSRYMSNAGLPHWEALKWLLRYLNGSANRGLMFSKCAKGVDLTGYVDSNYANDRDSRRNPLKNGDDENLDPIP
;
A
#
# COMPACT_ATOMS: atom_id res chain seq x y z
N MET A 1 -7.62 -2.26 -21.27
CA MET A 1 -6.44 -1.54 -20.72
C MET A 1 -5.13 -2.01 -21.38
N LYS A 2 -5.08 -2.16 -22.71
CA LYS A 2 -3.95 -2.81 -23.42
C LYS A 2 -2.69 -1.93 -23.56
N ASN A 3 -2.73 -0.68 -23.09
CA ASN A 3 -1.69 0.33 -23.34
C ASN A 3 -1.31 1.15 -22.09
N ILE A 4 -1.74 0.72 -20.90
CA ILE A 4 -1.38 1.40 -19.65
C ILE A 4 -0.25 0.58 -19.01
N PRO A 5 0.97 1.13 -18.85
CA PRO A 5 2.10 0.41 -18.27
C PRO A 5 1.96 0.34 -16.73
N TYR A 6 0.93 -0.38 -16.26
CA TYR A 6 0.59 -0.52 -14.85
C TYR A 6 1.74 -1.15 -14.04
N SER A 7 2.38 -2.18 -14.59
CA SER A 7 3.54 -2.84 -13.99
C SER A 7 4.73 -1.89 -13.80
N ASN A 8 5.06 -1.08 -14.81
CA ASN A 8 6.16 -0.11 -14.71
C ASN A 8 5.87 0.97 -13.66
N ALA A 9 4.62 1.43 -13.57
CA ALA A 9 4.22 2.39 -12.56
C ALA A 9 4.36 1.81 -11.14
N ILE A 10 3.92 0.57 -10.92
CA ILE A 10 4.11 -0.10 -9.61
C ILE A 10 5.58 -0.29 -9.29
N GLY A 11 6.41 -0.71 -10.26
CA GLY A 11 7.85 -0.87 -10.04
C GLY A 11 8.52 0.44 -9.62
N SER A 12 8.15 1.55 -10.26
CA SER A 12 8.67 2.88 -9.93
C SER A 12 8.26 3.34 -8.52
N ILE A 13 7.02 3.06 -8.11
CA ILE A 13 6.55 3.43 -6.77
C ILE A 13 7.09 2.49 -5.69
N MET A 14 7.33 1.21 -6.00
CA MET A 14 8.05 0.29 -5.10
C MET A 14 9.44 0.81 -4.75
N PHE A 15 10.15 1.43 -5.70
CA PHE A 15 11.42 2.06 -5.40
C PHE A 15 11.26 3.22 -4.40
N LEU A 16 10.27 4.10 -4.61
CA LEU A 16 9.97 5.21 -3.69
C LEU A 16 9.61 4.72 -2.28
N MET A 17 8.82 3.63 -2.21
CA MET A 17 8.45 2.95 -0.96
C MET A 17 9.68 2.55 -0.15
N VAL A 18 10.66 1.91 -0.80
CA VAL A 18 11.88 1.42 -0.12
C VAL A 18 12.82 2.57 0.26
N CYS A 19 13.01 3.56 -0.61
CA CYS A 19 14.06 4.56 -0.41
C CYS A 19 13.63 5.78 0.40
N THR A 20 12.38 6.21 0.31
CA THR A 20 11.96 7.53 0.80
C THR A 20 10.71 7.52 1.65
N ARG A 21 9.81 6.55 1.44
CA ARG A 21 8.44 6.67 1.93
C ARG A 21 7.83 5.31 2.28
N PRO A 22 8.20 4.70 3.42
CA PRO A 22 7.68 3.38 3.81
C PRO A 22 6.18 3.38 4.16
N ASP A 23 5.58 4.55 4.41
CA ASP A 23 4.14 4.74 4.69
C ASP A 23 3.23 4.29 3.54
N ILE A 24 3.70 4.33 2.29
CA ILE A 24 2.92 3.85 1.13
C ILE A 24 3.04 2.34 0.91
N ALA A 25 3.80 1.62 1.73
CA ALA A 25 4.10 0.20 1.51
C ALA A 25 2.86 -0.69 1.51
N TYR A 26 1.89 -0.37 2.39
CA TYR A 26 0.64 -1.10 2.45
C TYR A 26 -0.18 -0.93 1.16
N SER A 27 -0.34 0.30 0.69
CA SER A 27 -1.08 0.60 -0.55
C SER A 27 -0.46 -0.08 -1.77
N ILE A 28 0.87 -0.09 -1.86
CA ILE A 28 1.60 -0.74 -2.97
C ILE A 28 1.48 -2.26 -2.92
N SER A 29 1.57 -2.85 -1.73
CA SER A 29 1.40 -4.29 -1.54
C SER A 29 0.00 -4.75 -1.97
N CYS A 30 -1.03 -3.93 -1.73
CA CYS A 30 -2.38 -4.20 -2.23
C CYS A 30 -2.48 -4.07 -3.75
N LEU A 31 -1.88 -3.04 -4.35
CA LEU A 31 -1.95 -2.79 -5.79
C LEU A 31 -1.12 -3.78 -6.62
N SER A 32 -0.01 -4.29 -6.07
CA SER A 32 0.87 -5.25 -6.75
C SER A 32 0.20 -6.61 -6.97
N ARG A 33 -0.71 -7.03 -6.08
CA ARG A 33 -1.49 -8.28 -6.23
C ARG A 33 -2.32 -8.32 -7.52
N TYR A 34 -2.73 -7.15 -8.02
CA TYR A 34 -3.56 -7.03 -9.23
C TYR A 34 -2.75 -6.64 -10.47
N MET A 35 -1.42 -6.78 -10.47
CA MET A 35 -0.56 -6.40 -11.58
C MET A 35 -0.87 -7.16 -12.88
N SER A 36 -1.28 -8.43 -12.78
CA SER A 36 -1.61 -9.28 -13.94
C SER A 36 -2.99 -8.99 -14.54
N ASN A 37 -3.94 -8.48 -13.74
CA ASN A 37 -5.33 -8.20 -14.16
C ASN A 37 -5.84 -6.92 -13.48
N ALA A 38 -5.18 -5.80 -13.76
CA ALA A 38 -5.54 -4.52 -13.18
C ALA A 38 -6.92 -4.08 -13.72
N GLY A 39 -7.90 -3.98 -12.83
CA GLY A 39 -9.21 -3.39 -13.10
C GLY A 39 -9.17 -1.85 -13.09
N LEU A 40 -10.21 -1.20 -13.66
CA LEU A 40 -10.46 0.24 -13.51
C LEU A 40 -10.32 0.76 -12.06
N PRO A 41 -10.88 0.10 -11.02
CA PRO A 41 -10.74 0.59 -9.64
C PRO A 41 -9.29 0.59 -9.14
N HIS A 42 -8.47 -0.37 -9.58
CA HIS A 42 -7.05 -0.45 -9.21
C HIS A 42 -6.24 0.69 -9.85
N TRP A 43 -6.57 1.04 -11.09
CA TRP A 43 -5.96 2.18 -11.77
C TRP A 43 -6.32 3.52 -11.09
N GLU A 44 -7.56 3.66 -10.63
CA GLU A 44 -7.96 4.84 -9.87
C GLU A 44 -7.24 4.96 -8.53
N ALA A 45 -7.14 3.86 -7.78
CA ALA A 45 -6.36 3.81 -6.55
C ALA A 45 -4.88 4.17 -6.78
N LEU A 46 -4.28 3.68 -7.87
CA LEU A 46 -2.91 4.04 -8.25
C LEU A 46 -2.76 5.54 -8.57
N LYS A 47 -3.72 6.14 -9.28
CA LYS A 47 -3.74 7.59 -9.54
C LYS A 47 -3.86 8.41 -8.26
N TRP A 48 -4.67 7.95 -7.30
CA TRP A 48 -4.78 8.58 -5.98
C TRP A 48 -3.46 8.53 -5.22
N LEU A 49 -2.79 7.37 -5.25
CA LEU A 49 -1.46 7.23 -4.64
C LEU A 49 -0.44 8.17 -5.29
N LEU A 50 -0.39 8.24 -6.62
CA LEU A 50 0.48 9.18 -7.33
C LEU A 50 0.19 10.64 -6.97
N ARG A 51 -1.09 11.00 -6.79
CA ARG A 51 -1.46 12.36 -6.36
C ARG A 51 -1.00 12.65 -4.94
N TYR A 52 -1.11 11.68 -4.03
CA TYR A 52 -0.54 11.79 -2.68
C TYR A 52 0.98 12.00 -2.74
N LEU A 53 1.67 11.22 -3.58
CA LEU A 53 3.12 11.32 -3.73
C LEU A 53 3.56 12.69 -4.26
N ASN A 54 2.82 13.25 -5.22
CA ASN A 54 3.08 14.57 -5.79
C ASN A 54 2.83 15.69 -4.76
N GLY A 55 1.74 15.62 -4.00
CA GLY A 55 1.40 16.64 -2.98
C GLY A 55 2.38 16.68 -1.80
N SER A 56 3.09 15.59 -1.54
CA SER A 56 4.07 15.46 -0.47
C SER A 56 5.52 15.57 -0.96
N ALA A 57 5.77 15.72 -2.27
CA ALA A 57 7.12 15.78 -2.83
C ALA A 57 7.92 17.01 -2.35
N ASN A 58 7.24 18.11 -2.03
CA ASN A 58 7.86 19.35 -1.55
C ASN A 58 7.92 19.45 -0.01
N ARG A 59 7.65 18.36 0.71
CA ARG A 59 7.72 18.31 2.18
C ARG A 59 8.82 17.34 2.59
N GLY A 60 9.88 17.86 3.20
CA GLY A 60 11.02 17.07 3.66
C GLY A 60 11.58 17.60 4.98
N LEU A 61 12.23 16.73 5.75
CA LEU A 61 12.92 17.11 6.98
C LEU A 61 14.22 17.82 6.63
N MET A 62 14.28 19.13 6.90
CA MET A 62 15.51 19.91 6.76
C MET A 62 16.25 19.92 8.10
N PHE A 63 17.32 19.12 8.19
CA PHE A 63 18.21 19.15 9.34
C PHE A 63 19.16 20.35 9.22
N SER A 64 18.93 21.37 10.05
CA SER A 64 19.87 22.48 10.21
C SER A 64 20.35 22.54 11.66
N LYS A 65 21.60 22.97 11.86
CA LYS A 65 22.20 23.11 13.19
C LYS A 65 21.63 24.38 13.85
N CYS A 66 20.57 24.25 14.64
CA CYS A 66 19.95 25.39 15.31
C CYS A 66 20.59 25.61 16.70
N ALA A 67 21.15 26.81 16.94
CA ALA A 67 21.78 27.18 18.21
C ALA A 67 20.77 27.51 19.32
N LYS A 68 19.50 27.76 18.96
CA LYS A 68 18.35 27.89 19.87
C LYS A 68 17.44 26.68 19.62
N GLY A 69 16.96 26.02 20.67
CA GLY A 69 16.25 24.73 20.60
C GLY A 69 15.22 24.64 19.47
N VAL A 70 15.09 23.45 18.88
CA VAL A 70 14.19 23.18 17.75
C VAL A 70 12.78 22.92 18.29
N ASP A 71 11.81 23.73 17.84
CA ASP A 71 10.38 23.47 18.07
C ASP A 71 9.88 22.49 16.99
N LEU A 72 9.88 21.20 17.33
CA LEU A 72 9.52 20.11 16.43
C LEU A 72 8.12 19.59 16.76
N THR A 73 7.15 19.90 15.89
CA THR A 73 5.81 19.29 15.96
C THR A 73 5.73 18.10 15.01
N GLY A 74 5.56 16.89 15.56
CA GLY A 74 5.38 15.66 14.79
C GLY A 74 3.91 15.36 14.53
N TYR A 75 3.56 15.04 13.29
CA TYR A 75 2.24 14.52 12.91
C TYR A 75 2.39 13.03 12.55
N VAL A 76 1.48 12.20 13.06
CA VAL A 76 1.41 10.76 12.76
C VAL A 76 0.17 10.50 11.91
N ASP A 77 0.35 9.87 10.75
CA ASP A 77 -0.73 9.38 9.90
C ASP A 77 -0.99 7.90 10.23
N SER A 78 -2.09 7.60 10.93
CA SER A 78 -2.49 6.23 11.28
C SER A 78 -3.61 5.74 10.36
N ASN A 79 -3.27 4.91 9.37
CA ASN A 79 -4.24 4.40 8.38
C ASN A 79 -4.96 3.08 8.76
N TYR A 80 -4.80 2.62 10.01
CA TYR A 80 -5.26 1.30 10.47
C TYR A 80 -6.77 1.03 10.26
N ALA A 81 -7.61 2.06 10.22
CA ALA A 81 -9.06 1.93 10.10
C ALA A 81 -9.57 1.59 8.69
N ASN A 82 -8.74 1.61 7.64
CA ASN A 82 -9.17 1.33 6.28
C ASN A 82 -8.91 -0.12 5.82
N ASP A 83 -8.40 -0.98 6.71
CA ASP A 83 -8.26 -2.41 6.43
C ASP A 83 -9.58 -3.16 6.68
N ARG A 84 -10.33 -3.41 5.61
CA ARG A 84 -11.56 -4.25 5.64
C ARG A 84 -11.26 -5.75 5.57
N ASP A 85 -9.99 -6.15 5.35
CA ASP A 85 -9.59 -7.54 5.09
C ASP A 85 -9.24 -8.32 6.37
N SER A 86 -8.99 -7.63 7.49
CA SER A 86 -8.75 -8.27 8.79
C SER A 86 -9.96 -8.96 9.43
N ARG A 87 -11.12 -9.02 8.76
CA ARG A 87 -12.21 -9.92 9.17
C ARG A 87 -11.87 -11.34 8.75
N ARG A 88 -11.04 -12.01 9.55
CA ARG A 88 -10.98 -13.47 9.64
C ARG A 88 -12.40 -13.99 9.83
N ASN A 89 -13.04 -14.48 8.76
CA ASN A 89 -14.30 -15.19 8.85
C ASN A 89 -14.01 -16.55 9.51
N PRO A 90 -14.49 -16.83 10.74
CA PRO A 90 -14.17 -18.09 11.43
C PRO A 90 -14.86 -19.32 10.83
N LEU A 91 -15.67 -19.17 9.78
CA LEU A 91 -16.63 -20.19 9.33
C LEU A 91 -16.17 -21.00 8.10
N LYS A 92 -14.86 -21.19 7.91
CA LYS A 92 -14.34 -22.17 6.94
C LYS A 92 -13.16 -22.97 7.49
N ASN A 93 -13.37 -23.55 8.66
CA ASN A 93 -12.91 -24.90 8.94
C ASN A 93 -14.19 -25.74 8.71
N GLY A 94 -14.25 -26.75 7.85
CA GLY A 94 -13.25 -27.76 7.60
C GLY A 94 -13.66 -29.11 8.22
N ASP A 95 -14.94 -29.29 8.51
CA ASP A 95 -15.55 -30.49 9.09
C ASP A 95 -16.60 -31.05 8.12
N ASP A 96 -16.10 -31.70 7.07
CA ASP A 96 -16.83 -32.74 6.33
C ASP A 96 -15.94 -34.01 6.35
N GLU A 97 -15.88 -34.65 7.52
CA GLU A 97 -15.59 -36.08 7.62
C GLU A 97 -16.73 -36.84 6.93
N ASN A 98 -16.49 -37.38 5.73
CA ASN A 98 -16.86 -38.74 5.29
C ASN A 98 -16.76 -38.85 3.76
N LEU A 99 -15.69 -39.49 3.28
CA LEU A 99 -15.78 -40.37 2.12
C LEU A 99 -14.76 -41.50 2.28
N ASP A 100 -15.29 -42.72 2.20
CA ASP A 100 -14.72 -44.05 2.47
C ASP A 100 -13.40 -44.42 1.76
N PRO A 101 -12.72 -45.52 2.19
CA PRO A 101 -11.33 -45.80 1.84
C PRO A 101 -11.19 -46.44 0.45
N ILE A 102 -10.06 -46.20 -0.19
CA ILE A 102 -9.66 -46.80 -1.49
C ILE A 102 -8.30 -47.48 -1.25
N PRO A 103 -8.03 -48.64 -1.89
CA PRO A 103 -7.42 -49.84 -1.33
C PRO A 103 -5.93 -49.75 -0.99
#